data_AF-A0A495XGG9-F1
#
_entry.id   AF-A0A495XGG9-F1
#
_cell.length_a   1.000
_cell.length_b   1.000
_cell.length_c   1.000
_cell.angle_alpha   90.00
_cell.angle_beta   90.00
_cell.angle_gamma   90.00
#
_symmetry.space_group_name_H-M   'P 1'
#
loop_
_entity.id
_entity.type
_entity.pdbx_description
1 polymer ?
#
loop_
_entity_poly.entity_id
_entity_poly.type
_entity_poly.pdbx_seq_one_letter_code
_entity_poly.pdbx_strand_id
1 'polypeptide(L)'
;MSVDAVQDALAAEHAAVWTYGLVSAFAAQQAAAVAEGALAHRARRDATERWLRDKGATPRPPAPAYLPPAPVDSAASAIAALIAVETDGCVAWRGVIERTDDAELRKTALDALTTSAIRATRWRKIAGVTPVSITLPGTGVG
;
A
#
# COMPACT_ATOMS: atom_id res chain seq x y z
N MET A 1 -2.99 15.30 -15.01
CA MET A 1 -2.46 15.50 -13.64
C MET A 1 -3.09 14.58 -12.60
N SER A 2 -4.43 14.44 -12.51
CA SER A 2 -5.02 13.44 -11.59
C SER A 2 -4.88 11.99 -12.08
N VAL A 3 -5.05 11.74 -13.38
CA VAL A 3 -5.00 10.38 -13.96
C VAL A 3 -3.66 9.70 -13.70
N ASP A 4 -2.53 10.36 -13.95
CA ASP A 4 -1.20 9.76 -13.74
C ASP A 4 -0.97 9.42 -12.26
N ALA A 5 -1.35 10.31 -11.35
CA ALA A 5 -1.24 10.07 -9.91
C ALA A 5 -2.11 8.87 -9.46
N VAL A 6 -3.32 8.74 -10.01
CA VAL A 6 -4.20 7.60 -9.74
C VAL A 6 -3.64 6.31 -10.36
N GLN A 7 -2.99 6.39 -11.52
CA GLN A 7 -2.30 5.26 -12.12
C GLN A 7 -1.10 4.82 -11.28
N ASP A 8 -0.39 5.75 -10.62
CA ASP A 8 0.71 5.42 -9.71
C ASP A 8 0.19 4.77 -8.42
N ALA A 9 -0.94 5.26 -7.90
CA ALA A 9 -1.67 4.60 -6.82
C ALA A 9 -2.14 3.19 -7.21
N LEU A 10 -2.67 3.00 -8.42
CA LEU A 10 -3.04 1.67 -8.93
C LEU A 10 -1.84 0.72 -8.98
N ALA A 11 -0.67 1.20 -9.42
CA ALA A 11 0.54 0.38 -9.44
C ALA A 11 0.97 -0.06 -8.03
N ALA A 12 0.84 0.82 -7.03
CA ALA A 12 1.07 0.47 -5.63
C ALA A 12 0.06 -0.57 -5.11
N GLU A 13 -1.22 -0.49 -5.50
CA GLU A 13 -2.22 -1.49 -5.15
C GLU A 13 -1.95 -2.85 -5.79
N HIS A 14 -1.47 -2.90 -7.04
CA HIS A 14 -1.04 -4.16 -7.65
C HIS A 14 0.13 -4.79 -6.89
N ALA A 15 1.14 -4.00 -6.54
CA ALA A 15 2.28 -4.45 -5.74
C ALA A 15 1.83 -4.95 -4.35
N ALA A 16 0.87 -4.28 -3.72
CA ALA A 16 0.29 -4.68 -2.44
C ALA A 16 -0.44 -6.02 -2.54
N VAL A 17 -1.33 -6.21 -3.52
CA VAL A 17 -2.03 -7.49 -3.73
C VAL A 17 -1.04 -8.63 -3.95
N TRP A 18 0.00 -8.40 -4.76
CA TRP A 18 1.04 -9.39 -5.01
C TRP A 18 1.83 -9.73 -3.74
N THR A 19 2.27 -8.71 -2.98
CA THR A 19 3.04 -8.87 -1.75
C THR A 19 2.24 -9.63 -0.68
N TYR A 20 0.97 -9.26 -0.48
CA TYR A 20 0.07 -9.95 0.43
C TYR A 20 -0.15 -11.43 0.06
N GLY A 21 -0.12 -11.76 -1.23
CA GLY A 21 -0.12 -13.14 -1.71
C GLY A 21 1.18 -13.87 -1.33
N LEU A 22 2.34 -13.27 -1.63
CA LEU A 22 3.65 -13.85 -1.33
C LEU A 22 3.83 -14.14 0.17
N VAL A 23 3.54 -13.16 1.03
CA VAL A 23 3.78 -13.25 2.48
C VAL A 23 2.85 -14.25 3.18
N SER A 24 1.71 -14.60 2.57
CA SER A 24 0.75 -15.55 3.16
C SER A 24 1.39 -16.93 3.43
N ALA A 25 2.42 -17.31 2.68
CA ALA A 25 3.18 -18.54 2.90
C ALA A 25 4.05 -18.51 4.18
N PHE A 26 4.38 -17.33 4.70
CA PHE A 26 5.34 -17.14 5.79
C PHE A 26 4.72 -16.54 7.08
N ALA A 27 3.46 -16.09 7.02
CA ALA A 27 2.81 -15.33 8.09
C ALA A 27 1.62 -16.08 8.73
N ALA A 28 1.78 -17.36 9.03
CA ALA A 28 0.71 -18.22 9.55
C ALA A 28 0.08 -17.68 10.85
N GLN A 29 0.89 -17.14 11.77
CA GLN A 29 0.41 -16.58 13.03
C GLN A 29 -0.40 -15.28 12.83
N GLN A 30 -0.29 -14.63 11.67
CA GLN A 30 -1.01 -13.41 11.30
C GLN A 30 -1.98 -13.63 10.13
N ALA A 31 -2.33 -14.89 9.82
CA ALA A 31 -3.09 -15.25 8.63
C ALA A 31 -4.39 -14.45 8.45
N ALA A 32 -5.14 -14.23 9.53
CA ALA A 32 -6.37 -13.42 9.49
C ALA A 32 -6.11 -11.96 9.07
N ALA A 33 -5.08 -11.33 9.63
CA ALA A 33 -4.71 -9.95 9.31
C ALA A 33 -4.13 -9.82 7.90
N VAL A 34 -3.39 -10.84 7.44
CA VAL A 34 -2.91 -10.92 6.06
C VAL A 34 -4.08 -11.06 5.08
N ALA A 35 -5.04 -11.94 5.36
CA ALA A 35 -6.23 -12.11 4.53
C ALA A 35 -7.09 -10.83 4.47
N GLU A 36 -7.27 -10.15 5.61
CA GLU A 36 -7.96 -8.86 5.70
C GLU A 36 -7.30 -7.80 4.81
N GLY A 37 -5.98 -7.62 4.93
CA GLY A 37 -5.24 -6.66 4.11
C GLY A 37 -5.29 -7.01 2.62
N ALA A 38 -5.14 -8.29 2.26
CA ALA A 38 -5.24 -8.74 0.87
C ALA A 38 -6.61 -8.43 0.26
N LEU A 39 -7.70 -8.59 1.01
CA LEU A 39 -9.05 -8.24 0.57
C LEU A 39 -9.22 -6.73 0.40
N ALA A 40 -8.73 -5.94 1.36
CA ALA A 40 -8.80 -4.48 1.31
C ALA A 40 -8.07 -3.92 0.07
N HIS A 41 -6.86 -4.41 -0.21
CA HIS A 41 -6.09 -3.99 -1.40
C HIS A 41 -6.75 -4.41 -2.71
N ARG A 42 -7.33 -5.63 -2.79
CA ARG A 42 -8.10 -6.04 -3.98
C ARG A 42 -9.30 -5.13 -4.22
N ALA A 43 -10.09 -4.86 -3.18
CA ALA A 43 -11.25 -3.98 -3.29
C ALA A 43 -10.85 -2.56 -3.75
N ARG A 44 -9.73 -2.05 -3.20
CA ARG A 44 -9.21 -0.72 -3.56
C ARG A 44 -8.64 -0.67 -4.98
N ARG A 45 -7.89 -1.67 -5.40
CA ARG A 45 -7.45 -1.83 -6.79
C ARG A 45 -8.65 -1.79 -7.73
N ASP A 46 -9.66 -2.61 -7.48
CA ASP A 46 -10.82 -2.73 -8.37
C ASP A 46 -11.62 -1.41 -8.44
N ALA A 47 -11.76 -0.70 -7.32
CA ALA A 47 -12.36 0.63 -7.30
C ALA A 47 -11.53 1.66 -8.09
N THR A 48 -10.21 1.61 -7.96
CA THR A 48 -9.28 2.51 -8.68
C THR A 48 -9.33 2.28 -10.18
N GLU A 49 -9.35 1.03 -10.62
CA GLU A 49 -9.50 0.70 -12.04
C GLU A 49 -10.84 1.15 -12.61
N ARG A 50 -11.95 1.01 -11.84
CA ARG A 50 -13.26 1.55 -12.25
C ARG A 50 -13.20 3.06 -12.41
N TRP A 51 -12.65 3.77 -11.42
CA TRP A 51 -12.51 5.23 -11.48
C TRP A 51 -11.72 5.67 -12.73
N LEU A 52 -10.62 4.98 -13.06
CA LEU A 52 -9.84 5.27 -14.26
C LEU A 52 -10.65 5.08 -15.55
N ARG A 53 -11.40 3.97 -15.65
CA ARG A 53 -12.28 3.69 -16.79
C ARG A 53 -13.38 4.75 -16.92
N ASP A 54 -13.98 5.18 -15.81
CA ASP A 54 -15.02 6.22 -15.78
C ASP A 54 -14.48 7.59 -16.24
N LYS A 55 -13.18 7.85 -16.09
CA LYS A 55 -12.49 9.03 -16.64
C LYS A 55 -11.95 8.83 -18.06
N GLY A 56 -12.31 7.74 -18.73
CA GLY A 56 -11.89 7.41 -20.10
C GLY A 56 -10.44 6.94 -20.23
N ALA A 57 -9.76 6.65 -19.11
CA ALA A 57 -8.41 6.12 -19.11
C ALA A 57 -8.42 4.59 -19.12
N THR A 58 -7.40 3.98 -19.75
CA THR A 58 -7.17 2.53 -19.65
C THR A 58 -6.29 2.25 -18.43
N PRO A 59 -6.75 1.46 -17.43
CA PRO A 59 -5.92 1.10 -16.28
C PRO A 59 -4.65 0.37 -16.72
N ARG A 60 -3.49 0.77 -16.19
CA ARG A 60 -2.24 0.02 -16.44
C ARG A 60 -2.38 -1.38 -15.85
N PRO A 61 -2.00 -2.45 -16.56
CA PRO A 61 -2.09 -3.81 -16.02
C PRO A 61 -1.05 -4.05 -14.91
N PRO A 62 -1.28 -5.03 -14.02
CA PRO A 62 -0.25 -5.43 -13.06
C PRO A 62 0.98 -5.99 -13.78
N ALA A 63 2.15 -5.82 -13.17
CA ALA A 63 3.36 -6.51 -13.59
C ALA A 63 3.27 -8.01 -13.25
N PRO A 64 3.98 -8.90 -13.97
CA PRO A 64 3.99 -10.33 -13.68
C PRO A 64 4.59 -10.66 -12.31
N ALA A 65 5.53 -9.84 -11.84
CA ALA A 65 6.14 -9.96 -10.52
C ALA A 65 6.59 -8.58 -10.01
N TYR A 66 6.69 -8.47 -8.70
CA TYR A 66 7.20 -7.29 -8.00
C TYR A 66 8.40 -7.72 -7.14
N LEU A 67 9.43 -6.89 -7.05
CA LEU A 67 10.60 -7.20 -6.22
C LEU A 67 10.44 -6.49 -4.87
N PRO A 68 10.27 -7.22 -3.76
CA PRO A 68 10.33 -6.61 -2.44
C PRO A 68 11.76 -6.08 -2.17
N PRO A 69 11.94 -5.10 -1.26
CA PRO A 69 13.25 -4.50 -0.98
C PRO A 69 14.30 -5.49 -0.48
N ALA A 70 13.86 -6.62 0.08
CA ALA A 70 14.70 -7.74 0.50
C ALA A 70 13.95 -9.07 0.24
N PRO A 71 14.65 -10.21 0.12
CA PRO A 71 14.03 -11.52 -0.02
C PRO A 71 13.02 -11.82 1.11
N VAL A 72 11.91 -12.46 0.75
CA VAL A 72 10.88 -12.91 1.70
C VAL A 72 10.98 -14.42 1.84
N ASP A 73 11.58 -14.85 2.95
CA ASP A 73 11.99 -16.24 3.23
C ASP A 73 11.67 -16.67 4.68
N SER A 74 11.12 -15.76 5.49
CA SER A 74 10.79 -15.99 6.89
C SER A 74 9.59 -15.14 7.32
N ALA A 75 9.02 -15.44 8.48
CA ALA A 75 7.98 -14.60 9.06
C ALA A 75 8.46 -13.14 9.26
N ALA A 76 9.71 -12.94 9.69
CA ALA A 76 10.26 -11.61 9.93
C ALA A 76 10.40 -10.80 8.63
N SER A 77 10.97 -11.41 7.57
CA SER A 77 11.10 -10.76 6.25
C SER A 77 9.74 -10.54 5.58
N ALA A 78 8.74 -11.40 5.85
CA ALA A 78 7.36 -11.20 5.43
C ALA A 78 6.70 -9.98 6.09
N ILE A 79 6.83 -9.81 7.40
CA ILE A 79 6.33 -8.61 8.09
C ILE A 79 7.06 -7.35 7.60
N ALA A 80 8.37 -7.42 7.32
CA ALA A 80 9.12 -6.30 6.75
C ALA A 80 8.59 -5.90 5.36
N ALA A 81 8.29 -6.86 4.48
CA ALA A 81 7.70 -6.61 3.18
C ALA A 81 6.30 -5.96 3.29
N LEU A 82 5.49 -6.39 4.26
CA LEU A 82 4.19 -5.77 4.56
C LEU A 82 4.33 -4.31 5.03
N ILE A 83 5.33 -4.00 5.86
CA ILE A 83 5.60 -2.61 6.27
C ILE A 83 5.98 -1.75 5.06
N ALA A 84 6.85 -2.28 4.18
CA ALA A 84 7.29 -1.56 2.98
C ALA A 84 6.11 -1.24 2.07
N VAL A 85 5.30 -2.24 1.71
CA VAL A 85 4.22 -2.05 0.74
C VAL A 85 3.11 -1.14 1.25
N GLU A 86 2.81 -1.17 2.55
CA GLU A 86 1.85 -0.23 3.16
C GLU A 86 2.41 1.19 3.23
N THR A 87 3.73 1.34 3.40
CA THR A 87 4.41 2.64 3.36
C THR A 87 4.38 3.23 1.96
N ASP A 88 4.65 2.41 0.94
CA ASP A 88 4.55 2.82 -0.47
C ASP A 88 3.11 3.21 -0.84
N GLY A 89 2.12 2.47 -0.34
CA GLY A 89 0.71 2.84 -0.44
C GLY A 89 0.42 4.23 0.15
N CYS A 90 0.94 4.55 1.33
CA CYS A 90 0.81 5.89 1.91
C CYS A 90 1.36 6.99 0.98
N VAL A 91 2.54 6.76 0.40
CA VAL A 91 3.19 7.72 -0.50
C VAL A 91 2.38 7.91 -1.78
N ALA A 92 1.95 6.82 -2.41
CA ALA A 92 1.20 6.87 -3.66
C ALA A 92 -0.15 7.59 -3.50
N TRP A 93 -0.90 7.26 -2.43
CA TRP A 93 -2.18 7.90 -2.16
C TRP A 93 -2.04 9.37 -1.72
N ARG A 94 -0.97 9.73 -1.01
CA ARG A 94 -0.63 11.15 -0.78
C ARG A 94 -0.40 11.88 -2.10
N GLY A 95 0.30 11.23 -3.04
CA GLY A 95 0.54 11.77 -4.37
C GLY A 95 -0.73 12.11 -5.15
N VAL A 96 -1.81 11.32 -4.97
CA VAL A 96 -3.14 11.62 -5.52
C VAL A 96 -3.74 12.86 -4.86
N ILE A 97 -3.71 12.95 -3.52
CA ILE A 97 -4.23 14.10 -2.76
C ILE A 97 -3.57 15.40 -3.23
N GLU A 98 -2.26 15.39 -3.45
CA GLU A 98 -1.49 16.57 -3.89
C GLU A 98 -1.83 17.04 -5.31
N ARG A 99 -2.39 16.17 -6.17
CA ARG A 99 -2.53 16.40 -7.62
C ARG A 99 -3.97 16.38 -8.14
N THR A 100 -4.95 16.25 -7.25
CA THR A 100 -6.38 16.27 -7.59
C THR A 100 -7.06 17.50 -6.99
N ASP A 101 -8.00 18.10 -7.75
CA ASP A 101 -8.96 19.09 -7.24
C ASP A 101 -10.35 18.48 -6.99
N ASP A 102 -10.58 17.23 -7.42
CA ASP A 102 -11.81 16.48 -7.19
C ASP A 102 -11.92 16.09 -5.72
N ALA A 103 -12.93 16.62 -5.02
CA ALA A 103 -13.14 16.43 -3.59
C ALA A 103 -13.45 14.98 -3.21
N GLU A 104 -14.20 14.26 -4.05
CA GLU A 104 -14.55 12.85 -3.79
C GLU A 104 -13.32 11.97 -3.98
N LEU A 105 -12.55 12.18 -5.07
CA LEU A 105 -11.28 11.48 -5.24
C LEU A 105 -10.30 11.78 -4.09
N ARG A 106 -10.22 13.05 -3.65
CA ARG A 106 -9.37 13.44 -2.52
C ARG A 106 -9.76 12.69 -1.23
N LYS A 107 -11.07 12.54 -0.97
CA LYS A 107 -11.59 11.80 0.18
C LYS A 107 -11.25 10.31 0.08
N THR A 108 -11.44 9.69 -1.09
CA THR A 108 -11.04 8.29 -1.33
C THR A 108 -9.53 8.09 -1.12
N ALA A 109 -8.71 8.99 -1.63
CA ALA A 109 -7.26 8.92 -1.45
C ALA A 109 -6.83 9.09 0.01
N LEU A 110 -7.50 9.97 0.76
CA LEU A 110 -7.24 10.14 2.20
C LEU A 110 -7.60 8.89 3.01
N ASP A 111 -8.73 8.25 2.71
CA ASP A 111 -9.11 6.97 3.33
C ASP A 111 -8.09 5.87 3.01
N ALA A 112 -7.68 5.77 1.75
CA ALA A 112 -6.67 4.81 1.32
C ALA A 112 -5.31 5.01 1.99
N LEU A 113 -4.86 6.26 2.12
CA LEU A 113 -3.65 6.62 2.86
C LEU A 113 -3.78 6.24 4.33
N THR A 114 -4.88 6.63 4.98
CA THR A 114 -5.09 6.40 6.41
C THR A 114 -5.12 4.92 6.75
N THR A 115 -5.85 4.12 5.96
CA THR A 115 -5.93 2.67 6.15
C THR A 115 -4.58 1.98 5.94
N SER A 116 -3.78 2.42 4.97
CA SER A 116 -2.42 1.90 4.75
C SER A 116 -1.50 2.27 5.91
N ALA A 117 -1.58 3.51 6.42
CA ALA A 117 -0.81 3.96 7.57
C ALA A 117 -1.13 3.18 8.85
N ILE A 118 -2.41 2.87 9.09
CA ILE A 118 -2.85 2.02 10.20
C ILE A 118 -2.25 0.61 10.08
N ARG A 119 -2.29 0.00 8.89
CA ARG A 119 -1.72 -1.33 8.67
C ARG A 119 -0.21 -1.33 8.82
N ALA A 120 0.51 -0.37 8.25
CA ALA A 120 1.96 -0.21 8.44
C ALA A 120 2.33 -0.14 9.93
N THR A 121 1.58 0.63 10.71
CA THR A 121 1.77 0.77 12.16
C THR A 121 1.52 -0.56 12.90
N ARG A 122 0.46 -1.29 12.53
CA ARG A 122 0.15 -2.62 13.08
C ARG A 122 1.28 -3.61 12.79
N TRP A 123 1.82 -3.62 11.57
CA TRP A 123 2.92 -4.50 11.20
C TRP A 123 4.24 -4.15 11.91
N ARG A 124 4.58 -2.86 12.05
CA ARG A 124 5.75 -2.43 12.85
C ARG A 124 5.63 -2.87 14.30
N LYS A 125 4.43 -2.77 14.90
CA LYS A 125 4.18 -3.26 16.27
C LYS A 125 4.41 -4.77 16.37
N ILE A 126 3.96 -5.56 15.39
CA ILE A 126 4.19 -7.01 15.36
C ILE A 126 5.68 -7.34 15.21
N ALA A 127 6.41 -6.57 14.39
CA ALA A 127 7.85 -6.74 14.19
C ALA A 127 8.71 -6.23 15.36
N GLY A 128 8.13 -5.60 16.38
CA GLY A 128 8.89 -4.96 17.46
C GLY A 128 9.77 -3.80 17.01
N VAL A 129 9.48 -3.19 15.85
CA VAL A 129 10.25 -2.08 15.29
C VAL A 129 9.93 -0.79 16.06
N THR A 130 10.97 -0.12 16.55
CA THR A 130 10.88 1.19 17.22
C THR A 130 11.68 2.26 16.45
N PRO A 131 11.16 3.48 16.29
CA PRO A 131 9.79 3.90 16.59
C PRO A 131 8.75 3.23 15.66
N VAL A 132 7.54 3.00 16.18
CA VAL A 132 6.42 2.46 15.39
C VAL A 132 5.92 3.49 14.36
N SER A 133 6.18 4.78 14.62
CA SER A 133 5.95 5.89 13.70
C SER A 133 7.19 6.20 12.87
N ILE A 134 7.01 6.79 11.70
CA ILE A 134 8.13 7.42 10.99
C ILE A 134 8.69 8.58 11.84
N THR A 135 10.00 8.74 11.82
CA THR A 135 10.66 9.92 12.42
C THR A 135 10.13 11.18 11.75
N LEU A 136 9.89 12.24 12.54
CA LEU A 136 9.44 13.52 12.00
C LEU A 136 10.46 14.03 10.96
N PRO A 137 10.03 14.44 9.76
CA PRO A 137 10.93 15.08 8.81
C PRO A 137 11.63 16.28 9.46
N GLY A 138 12.96 16.32 9.37
CA GLY A 138 13.78 17.39 9.98
C GLY A 138 14.34 17.08 11.37
N THR A 139 14.00 15.94 11.99
CA THR A 139 14.63 15.52 13.27
C THR A 139 15.68 14.45 13.06
N GLY A 140 16.56 14.64 12.06
CA GLY A 140 17.68 13.75 11.81
C GLY A 140 18.57 13.63 13.05
N VAL A 141 18.68 12.43 13.61
CA VAL A 141 19.85 12.05 14.38
C VAL A 141 20.95 11.77 13.37
N GLY A 142 22.05 12.52 13.47
CA GLY A 142 23.29 12.25 12.75
C GLY A 142 24.05 11.07 13.32
#